data_AF-A0A9P7Q2V9-F1
#
_entry.id   AF-A0A9P7Q2V9-F1
#
_cell.length_a   1.000
_cell.length_b   1.000
_cell.length_c   1.000
_cell.angle_alpha   90.00
_cell.angle_beta   90.00
_cell.angle_gamma   90.00
#
_symmetry.space_group_name_H-M   'P 1'
#
loop_
_entity.id
_entity.type
_entity.pdbx_description
1 polymer ?
#
loop_
_entity_poly.entity_id
_entity_poly.type
_entity_poly.pdbx_seq_one_letter_code
_entity_poly.pdbx_strand_id
1 'polypeptide(L)'
;MPLQTSSEWHVTTYDGRLITGSNYDEARGDFFGPFVNEDGFNDTIRSGALPNVAHSSGHGIVLTHGDLNMRNIMMHNGRLSGFIDWETCGWYPDYWDYTKAHFITKIRRRWLKIVDAVFEKLGNFEVELAVKRQLWWYCY
;
A
#
# COMPACT_ATOMS: atom_id res chain seq x y z
N MET A 1 -4.71 9.37 33.34
CA MET A 1 -4.47 8.12 32.59
C MET A 1 -5.71 7.25 32.69
N PRO A 2 -6.45 7.02 31.59
CA PRO A 2 -7.36 5.90 31.49
C PRO A 2 -6.73 4.78 30.66
N LEU A 3 -6.80 3.56 31.19
CA LEU A 3 -6.54 2.33 30.45
C LEU A 3 -7.53 2.19 29.28
N GLN A 4 -7.04 1.92 28.08
CA GLN A 4 -7.86 1.42 26.98
C GLN A 4 -7.75 -0.10 26.90
N THR A 5 -8.94 -0.69 26.84
CA THR A 5 -9.27 -2.11 26.93
C THR A 5 -8.80 -2.90 25.72
N SER A 6 -8.22 -4.07 26.00
CA SER A 6 -7.88 -5.09 25.01
C SER A 6 -9.14 -5.78 24.45
N SER A 7 -9.44 -5.59 23.17
CA SER A 7 -10.20 -6.55 22.37
C SER A 7 -10.15 -6.17 20.88
N GLU A 8 -9.81 -7.16 20.06
CA GLU A 8 -9.78 -7.16 18.58
C GLU A 8 -8.51 -6.59 17.95
N TRP A 9 -7.90 -7.39 17.06
CA TRP A 9 -6.74 -7.05 16.24
C TRP A 9 -7.09 -5.92 15.27
N HIS A 10 -7.20 -4.70 15.79
CA HIS A 10 -7.16 -3.49 14.99
C HIS A 10 -5.73 -3.38 14.46
N VAL A 11 -5.47 -3.93 13.28
CA VAL A 11 -4.17 -3.79 12.60
C VAL A 11 -4.05 -2.33 12.20
N THR A 12 -3.59 -1.49 13.13
CA THR A 12 -3.07 -0.17 12.82
C THR A 12 -1.86 -0.37 11.93
N THR A 13 -1.88 0.27 10.77
CA THR A 13 -0.99 -0.02 9.67
C THR A 13 0.16 0.98 9.66
N TYR A 14 1.38 0.49 9.46
CA TYR A 14 2.56 1.35 9.34
C TYR A 14 3.08 1.27 7.91
N ASP A 15 3.02 2.36 7.16
CA ASP A 15 3.59 2.42 5.81
C ASP A 15 4.31 3.75 5.62
N GLY A 16 5.64 3.68 5.44
CA GLY A 16 6.47 4.87 5.26
C GLY A 16 6.00 5.79 4.13
N ARG A 17 5.28 5.30 3.12
CA ARG A 17 4.72 6.15 2.06
C ARG A 17 3.53 6.96 2.52
N LEU A 18 2.69 6.37 3.37
CA LEU A 18 1.56 7.09 3.96
C LEU A 18 2.10 8.19 4.87
N ILE A 19 3.14 7.90 5.65
CA ILE A 19 3.83 8.88 6.51
C ILE A 19 4.40 10.03 5.67
N THR A 20 5.17 9.74 4.60
CA THR A 20 5.78 10.80 3.80
C THR A 20 4.80 11.57 2.92
N GLY A 21 3.67 10.96 2.57
CA GLY A 21 2.70 11.52 1.63
C GLY A 21 1.53 12.29 2.28
N SER A 22 1.35 12.16 3.59
CA SER A 22 0.26 12.77 4.35
C SER A 22 0.77 13.88 5.29
N ASN A 23 -0.12 14.78 5.69
CA ASN A 23 0.19 15.74 6.74
C ASN A 23 0.23 15.00 8.09
N TYR A 24 1.23 15.32 8.91
CA TYR A 24 1.37 14.73 10.24
C TYR A 24 0.19 15.12 11.14
N ASP A 25 -0.34 14.13 11.86
CA ASP A 25 -1.43 14.26 12.82
C ASP A 25 -0.94 13.77 14.19
N GLU A 26 -0.76 14.69 15.15
CA GLU A 26 -0.27 14.40 16.50
C GLU A 26 -1.15 13.40 17.27
N ALA A 27 -2.47 13.40 17.02
CA ALA A 27 -3.40 12.50 17.70
C ALA A 27 -3.30 11.07 17.15
N ARG A 28 -2.90 10.92 15.88
CA ARG A 28 -2.80 9.63 15.20
C ARG A 28 -1.37 9.04 15.22
N GLY A 29 -0.35 9.89 15.24
CA GLY A 29 1.05 9.48 15.14
C GLY A 29 1.39 8.88 13.77
N ASP A 30 2.31 7.90 13.75
CA ASP A 30 2.82 7.27 12.52
C ASP A 30 1.95 6.11 11.99
N PHE A 31 0.86 5.80 12.70
CA PHE A 31 -0.03 4.69 12.38
C PHE A 31 -1.23 5.16 11.55
N PHE A 32 -1.70 4.31 10.64
CA PHE A 32 -2.81 4.59 9.74
C PHE A 32 -3.89 3.50 9.83
N GLY A 33 -5.12 3.85 9.48
CA GLY A 33 -6.22 2.90 9.42
C GLY A 33 -6.54 2.21 10.77
N PRO A 34 -7.15 1.01 10.75
CA PRO A 34 -7.63 0.32 9.54
C PRO A 34 -8.65 1.16 8.78
N PHE A 35 -8.57 1.16 7.44
CA PHE A 35 -9.51 1.89 6.61
C PHE A 35 -10.77 1.06 6.40
N VAL A 36 -11.93 1.63 6.73
CA VAL A 36 -13.22 0.96 6.55
C VAL A 36 -13.68 1.02 5.09
N ASN A 37 -13.22 2.04 4.35
CA ASN A 37 -13.54 2.25 2.95
C ASN A 37 -12.42 3.01 2.22
N GLU A 38 -12.53 3.04 0.90
CA GLU A 38 -11.61 3.74 0.02
C GLU A 38 -11.61 5.25 0.21
N ASP A 39 -12.75 5.88 0.51
CA ASP A 39 -12.82 7.33 0.71
C ASP A 39 -11.91 7.79 1.86
N GLY A 40 -11.96 7.08 3.00
CA GLY A 40 -11.10 7.36 4.14
C GLY A 40 -9.61 7.13 3.85
N PHE A 41 -9.31 6.15 2.98
CA PHE A 41 -7.95 5.93 2.48
C PHE A 41 -7.50 7.09 1.57
N ASN A 42 -8.33 7.47 0.61
CA ASN A 42 -8.05 8.52 -0.36
C ASN A 42 -7.88 9.89 0.31
N ASP A 43 -8.70 10.21 1.31
CA ASP A 43 -8.54 11.43 2.12
C ASP A 43 -7.18 11.48 2.83
N THR A 44 -6.70 10.32 3.29
CA THR A 44 -5.42 10.22 3.99
C THR A 44 -4.21 10.45 3.07
N ILE A 45 -4.26 9.91 1.85
CA ILE A 45 -3.13 9.98 0.91
C ILE A 45 -3.16 11.19 -0.02
N ARG A 46 -4.15 12.08 0.12
CA ARG A 46 -4.16 13.37 -0.57
C ARG A 46 -2.97 14.19 -0.07
N SER A 47 -1.99 14.36 -0.95
CA SER A 47 -0.94 15.32 -0.71
C SER A 47 -1.53 16.73 -0.82
N GLY A 48 -1.39 17.54 0.24
CA GLY A 48 -1.76 18.95 0.18
C GLY A 48 -1.02 19.72 -0.93
N ALA A 49 0.16 19.24 -1.34
CA ALA A 49 0.93 19.80 -2.45
C ALA A 49 0.38 19.42 -3.85
N LEU A 50 -0.41 18.34 -3.95
CA LEU A 50 -1.01 17.85 -5.20
C LEU A 50 -2.50 17.50 -5.00
N PRO A 51 -3.36 18.49 -4.73
CA PRO A 51 -4.77 18.25 -4.39
C PRO A 51 -5.58 17.62 -5.53
N ASN A 52 -5.12 17.74 -6.78
CA ASN A 52 -5.78 17.21 -7.97
C ASN A 52 -5.27 15.81 -8.37
N VAL A 53 -4.25 15.27 -7.69
CA VAL A 53 -3.73 13.93 -7.96
C VAL A 53 -4.44 12.96 -7.02
N ALA A 54 -5.58 12.45 -7.49
CA ALA A 54 -6.42 11.51 -6.75
C ALA A 54 -6.39 10.13 -7.41
N HIS A 55 -6.55 9.08 -6.60
CA HIS A 55 -6.82 7.75 -7.11
C HIS A 55 -8.25 7.66 -7.64
N SER A 56 -8.47 6.78 -8.62
CA SER A 56 -9.84 6.50 -9.07
C SER A 56 -10.62 5.82 -7.94
N SER A 57 -11.95 5.90 -7.99
CA SER A 57 -12.85 5.24 -7.04
C SER A 57 -13.33 3.90 -7.55
N GLY A 58 -13.71 3.00 -6.65
CA GLY A 58 -14.29 1.70 -6.95
C GLY A 58 -13.40 0.52 -6.59
N HIS A 59 -12.31 0.75 -5.86
CA HIS A 59 -11.40 -0.31 -5.42
C HIS A 59 -11.87 -0.92 -4.10
N GLY A 60 -11.76 -2.24 -4.00
CA GLY A 60 -12.10 -2.95 -2.76
C GLY A 60 -11.02 -2.74 -1.70
N ILE A 61 -11.42 -2.53 -0.44
CA ILE A 61 -10.48 -2.61 0.68
C ILE A 61 -10.22 -4.07 1.01
N VAL A 62 -8.96 -4.49 0.87
CA VAL A 62 -8.50 -5.86 1.10
C VAL A 62 -7.28 -5.86 2.00
N LEU A 63 -6.97 -7.02 2.60
CA LEU A 63 -5.71 -7.18 3.30
C LEU A 63 -4.58 -7.25 2.25
N THR A 64 -3.72 -6.25 2.29
CA THR A 64 -2.54 -6.14 1.43
C THR A 64 -1.28 -6.35 2.26
N HIS A 65 -0.22 -6.84 1.63
CA HIS A 65 1.05 -7.10 2.30
C HIS A 65 1.77 -5.80 2.66
N GLY A 66 1.68 -4.79 1.81
CA GLY A 66 2.37 -3.51 2.01
C GLY A 66 3.88 -3.56 1.78
N ASP A 67 4.52 -4.70 1.51
CA ASP A 67 5.91 -4.77 1.04
C ASP A 67 6.13 -6.03 0.20
N LEU A 68 5.23 -6.26 -0.76
CA LEU A 68 5.30 -7.40 -1.66
C LEU A 68 6.47 -7.25 -2.64
N ASN A 69 7.63 -7.74 -2.23
CA ASN A 69 8.89 -7.67 -2.96
C ASN A 69 9.51 -9.08 -3.09
N MET A 70 10.50 -9.26 -3.98
CA MET A 70 11.13 -10.58 -4.17
C MET A 70 11.82 -11.14 -2.92
N ARG A 71 12.34 -10.29 -2.02
CA ARG A 71 13.05 -10.73 -0.80
C ARG A 71 12.08 -11.24 0.28
N ASN A 72 10.80 -10.86 0.18
CA ASN A 72 9.74 -11.21 1.10
C ASN A 72 8.87 -12.38 0.60
N ILE A 73 9.24 -12.98 -0.54
CA ILE A 73 8.57 -14.15 -1.12
C ILE A 73 9.45 -15.38 -0.93
N MET A 74 8.94 -16.34 -0.17
CA MET A 74 9.64 -17.59 0.12
C MET A 74 9.30 -18.65 -0.92
N MET A 75 10.34 -19.38 -1.35
CA MET A 75 10.21 -20.50 -2.28
C MET A 75 10.80 -21.76 -1.63
N HIS A 76 10.10 -22.88 -1.77
CA HIS A 76 10.55 -24.20 -1.34
C HIS A 76 10.30 -25.20 -2.46
N ASN A 77 11.36 -25.90 -2.91
CA ASN A 77 11.30 -26.88 -4.00
C ASN A 77 10.61 -26.35 -5.28
N GLY A 78 10.93 -25.11 -5.67
CA GLY A 78 10.37 -24.49 -6.87
C GLY A 78 8.91 -24.03 -6.75
N ARG A 79 8.32 -24.08 -5.55
CA ARG A 79 6.94 -23.64 -5.27
C ARG A 79 6.94 -22.50 -4.27
N LEU A 80 5.95 -21.62 -4.38
CA LEU A 80 5.68 -20.59 -3.37
C LEU A 80 5.40 -21.28 -2.03
N SER A 81 6.12 -20.88 -0.99
CA SER A 81 6.00 -21.45 0.35
C SER A 81 5.52 -20.46 1.41
N GLY A 82 5.53 -19.15 1.11
CA GLY A 82 4.95 -18.14 1.99
C GLY A 82 5.40 -16.72 1.69
N PHE A 83 4.83 -15.78 2.43
CA PHE A 83 5.22 -14.39 2.47
C PHE A 83 5.68 -14.04 3.88
N ILE A 84 6.71 -13.21 4.01
CA ILE A 84 7.28 -12.75 5.28
C ILE A 84 7.30 -11.23 5.32
N ASP A 85 7.65 -10.64 6.47
CA ASP A 85 7.80 -9.18 6.62
C ASP A 85 6.46 -8.40 6.50
N TRP A 86 5.49 -8.81 7.32
CA TRP A 86 4.13 -8.28 7.35
C TRP A 86 3.98 -6.98 8.16
N GLU A 87 5.07 -6.34 8.60
CA GLU A 87 5.00 -5.16 9.47
C GLU A 87 4.32 -3.95 8.80
N THR A 88 4.27 -3.94 7.47
CA THR A 88 3.61 -2.90 6.67
C THR A 88 2.24 -3.29 6.13
N CYS A 89 1.73 -4.46 6.52
CA CYS A 89 0.45 -4.95 6.03
C CYS A 89 -0.71 -4.11 6.53
N GLY A 90 -1.78 -4.11 5.76
CA GLY A 90 -2.92 -3.26 6.06
C GLY A 90 -4.11 -3.46 5.15
N TRP A 91 -5.25 -2.98 5.63
CA TRP A 91 -6.49 -2.91 4.86
C TRP A 91 -6.44 -1.70 3.94
N TYR A 92 -5.98 -1.92 2.71
CA TYR A 92 -5.77 -0.89 1.69
C TYR A 92 -6.52 -1.27 0.40
N PRO A 93 -6.67 -0.34 -0.57
CA PRO A 93 -7.20 -0.68 -1.89
C PRO A 93 -6.43 -1.83 -2.55
N ASP A 94 -7.14 -2.67 -3.30
CA ASP A 94 -6.63 -3.84 -4.03
C ASP A 94 -5.43 -3.57 -4.97
N TYR A 95 -5.28 -2.34 -5.47
CA TYR A 95 -4.12 -1.91 -6.26
C TYR A 95 -2.85 -1.63 -5.44
N TRP A 96 -2.91 -1.60 -4.10
CA TRP A 96 -1.83 -1.08 -3.27
C TRP A 96 -0.53 -1.86 -3.46
N ASP A 97 -0.57 -3.19 -3.35
CA ASP A 97 0.61 -4.05 -3.54
C ASP A 97 1.17 -3.96 -4.97
N TYR A 98 0.31 -3.79 -5.98
CA TYR A 98 0.73 -3.59 -7.37
C TYR A 98 1.59 -2.33 -7.52
N THR A 99 1.05 -1.18 -7.13
CA THR A 99 1.78 0.08 -7.22
C THR A 99 3.01 0.08 -6.32
N LYS A 100 2.97 -0.67 -5.20
CA LYS A 100 4.07 -0.82 -4.26
C LYS A 100 5.23 -1.63 -4.81
N ALA A 101 4.95 -2.76 -5.45
CA ALA A 101 5.98 -3.56 -6.10
C ALA A 101 6.70 -2.77 -7.21
N HIS A 102 5.97 -1.96 -7.98
CA HIS A 102 6.54 -1.07 -9.00
C HIS A 102 7.45 0.03 -8.43
N PHE A 103 7.12 0.59 -7.27
CA PHE A 103 7.94 1.61 -6.61
C PHE A 103 9.28 1.07 -6.09
N ILE A 104 9.25 -0.07 -5.40
CA ILE A 104 10.40 -0.59 -4.65
C ILE A 104 11.49 -1.09 -5.60
N THR A 105 11.09 -1.57 -6.77
CA THR A 105 11.98 -2.26 -7.71
C THR A 105 11.93 -1.67 -9.12
N LYS A 106 11.96 -0.33 -9.22
CA LYS A 106 11.83 0.44 -10.47
C LYS A 106 12.70 -0.06 -11.64
N ILE A 107 13.85 -0.66 -11.36
CA ILE A 107 14.87 -1.04 -12.36
C ILE A 107 14.77 -2.53 -12.76
N ARG A 108 14.14 -3.39 -11.95
CA ARG A 108 14.16 -4.85 -12.14
C ARG A 108 13.06 -5.29 -13.13
N ARG A 109 13.31 -5.09 -14.43
CA ARG A 109 12.35 -5.39 -15.52
C ARG A 109 11.72 -6.78 -15.47
N ARG A 110 12.47 -7.82 -15.11
CA ARG A 110 11.93 -9.19 -15.00
C ARG A 110 10.89 -9.31 -13.89
N TRP A 111 11.14 -8.67 -12.75
CA TRP A 111 10.20 -8.64 -11.63
C TRP A 111 8.95 -7.84 -11.99
N LEU A 112 9.11 -6.66 -12.59
CA LEU A 112 7.96 -5.84 -13.03
C LEU A 112 7.04 -6.63 -13.97
N LYS A 113 7.62 -7.37 -14.94
CA LYS A 113 6.83 -8.26 -15.81
C LYS A 113 6.06 -9.35 -15.06
N ILE A 114 6.64 -9.89 -13.98
CA ILE A 114 5.95 -10.89 -13.14
C ILE A 114 4.80 -10.23 -12.38
N VAL A 115 5.04 -9.06 -11.79
CA VAL A 115 4.01 -8.28 -11.09
C VAL A 115 2.86 -7.95 -12.05
N ASP A 116 3.15 -7.41 -13.23
CA ASP A 116 2.14 -7.10 -14.25
C ASP A 116 1.31 -8.35 -14.61
N ALA A 117 1.97 -9.48 -14.90
CA ALA A 117 1.28 -10.72 -15.25
C ALA A 117 0.45 -11.34 -14.11
N VAL A 118 0.84 -11.13 -12.85
CA VAL A 118 0.08 -11.62 -11.68
C VAL A 118 -1.15 -10.75 -11.44
N PHE A 119 -0.98 -9.43 -11.48
CA PHE A 119 -2.06 -8.48 -11.15
C PHE A 119 -3.04 -8.23 -12.30
N GLU A 120 -2.67 -8.54 -13.56
CA GLU A 120 -3.59 -8.49 -14.71
C GLU A 120 -4.88 -9.30 -14.47
N LYS A 121 -4.80 -10.37 -13.67
CA LYS A 121 -5.97 -11.19 -13.31
C LYS A 121 -6.89 -10.55 -12.28
N LEU A 122 -6.41 -9.55 -11.54
CA LEU A 122 -7.13 -8.87 -10.48
C LEU A 122 -7.79 -7.58 -10.97
N GLY A 123 -7.20 -6.94 -11.98
CA GLY A 123 -7.75 -5.72 -12.57
C GLY A 123 -6.73 -4.97 -13.42
N ASN A 124 -7.19 -3.84 -13.98
CA ASN A 124 -6.31 -2.88 -14.64
C ASN A 124 -6.02 -1.73 -13.69
N PHE A 125 -4.77 -1.66 -13.20
CA PHE A 125 -4.30 -0.68 -12.23
C PHE A 125 -3.34 0.37 -12.82
N GLU A 126 -3.33 0.53 -14.16
CA GLU A 126 -2.41 1.44 -14.85
C GLU A 126 -2.66 2.90 -14.47
N VAL A 127 -3.91 3.28 -14.22
CA VAL A 127 -4.28 4.63 -13.77
C VAL A 127 -3.69 4.90 -12.39
N GLU A 128 -3.86 3.96 -11.45
CA GLU A 128 -3.38 4.05 -10.07
C GLU A 128 -1.85 4.09 -10.04
N LEU A 129 -1.20 3.32 -10.90
CA LEU A 129 0.24 3.33 -11.07
C LEU A 129 0.74 4.65 -11.66
N ALA A 130 0.04 5.23 -12.64
CA ALA A 130 0.37 6.54 -13.20
C ALA A 130 0.25 7.65 -12.14
N VAL A 131 -0.85 7.64 -11.36
CA VAL A 131 -1.07 8.54 -10.21
C VAL A 131 0.06 8.39 -9.19
N LYS A 132 0.42 7.16 -8.80
CA LYS A 132 1.54 6.93 -7.88
C LYS A 132 2.87 7.41 -8.45
N ARG A 133 3.15 7.18 -9.73
CA ARG A 133 4.38 7.67 -10.39
C ARG A 133 4.49 9.18 -10.35
N GLN A 134 3.38 9.92 -10.50
CA GLN A 134 3.37 11.36 -10.34
C GLN A 134 3.70 11.75 -8.90
N LEU A 135 3.05 11.14 -7.90
CA LEU A 135 3.30 11.41 -6.48
C LEU A 135 4.74 11.11 -6.05
N TRP A 136 5.37 10.07 -6.61
CA TRP A 136 6.74 9.69 -6.26
C TRP A 136 7.77 10.80 -6.52
N TRP A 137 7.60 11.59 -7.58
CA TRP A 137 8.50 12.69 -7.91
C TRP A 137 8.39 13.89 -6.95
N TYR A 138 7.28 14.00 -6.22
CA TYR A 138 7.08 15.09 -5.26
C TYR A 138 7.51 14.71 -3.84
N CYS A 139 7.44 13.44 -3.48
CA CYS A 139 7.81 12.96 -2.15
C CYS A 139 9.28 12.50 -2.04
N TYR A 140 9.98 12.26 -3.16
CA TYR A 140 11.35 11.73 -3.21
C TYR A 140 12.18 12.27 -4.38
#